data_AF-A0A511X4H4-F1
#
_entry.id   AF-A0A511X4H4-F1
#
_cell.length_a   1.000
_cell.length_b   1.000
_cell.length_c   1.000
_cell.angle_alpha   90.00
_cell.angle_beta   90.00
_cell.angle_gamma   90.00
#
_symmetry.space_group_name_H-M   'P 1'
#
loop_
_entity.id
_entity.type
_entity.pdbx_description
1 polymer ?
#
loop_
_entity_poly.entity_id
_entity_poly.type
_entity_poly.pdbx_seq_one_letter_code
_entity_poly.pdbx_strand_id
1 'polypeptide(L)'
;MRRRTENVRRIQSNYMNKYDMHQERQRRRQRLLRRRLIVFGIILFITIVAFAQAYIEKQSLHAKKQQEYEQLQQQFTALDEEESNLLEEINLLQDEDYILRIAKTNYFFTKEGEIVFKLTEETPSY
;
A
#
# COMPACT_ATOMS: atom_id res chain seq x y z
N MET A 1 -40.81 -35.42 -41.31
CA MET A 1 -41.91 -34.51 -40.89
C MET A 1 -42.01 -33.34 -41.86
N ARG A 2 -43.19 -33.13 -42.47
CA ARG A 2 -43.45 -32.17 -43.55
C ARG A 2 -43.48 -30.72 -43.05
N ARG A 3 -42.82 -29.80 -43.76
CA ARG A 3 -42.94 -28.35 -43.54
C ARG A 3 -44.29 -27.85 -44.06
N ARG A 4 -45.04 -27.15 -43.20
CA ARG A 4 -46.26 -26.41 -43.55
C ARG A 4 -45.92 -25.32 -44.58
N THR A 5 -46.57 -25.34 -45.73
CA THR A 5 -46.56 -24.23 -46.69
C THR A 5 -47.57 -23.19 -46.23
N GLU A 6 -47.12 -21.99 -45.88
CA GLU A 6 -48.01 -20.86 -45.60
C GLU A 6 -48.56 -20.31 -46.92
N ASN A 7 -49.67 -20.89 -47.39
CA ASN A 7 -50.41 -20.46 -48.58
C ASN A 7 -51.59 -19.56 -48.21
N VAL A 8 -51.38 -18.49 -47.43
CA VAL A 8 -52.41 -17.47 -47.20
C VAL A 8 -51.90 -16.13 -47.69
N ARG A 9 -52.54 -15.58 -48.72
CA ARG A 9 -52.18 -14.30 -49.33
C ARG A 9 -52.49 -13.17 -48.34
N ARG A 10 -51.50 -12.35 -47.99
CA ARG A 10 -51.71 -11.15 -47.16
C ARG A 10 -52.76 -10.25 -47.79
N ILE A 11 -53.63 -9.68 -46.96
CA ILE A 11 -54.66 -8.72 -47.39
C ILE A 11 -53.95 -7.46 -47.88
N GLN A 12 -54.00 -7.22 -49.19
CA GLN A 12 -53.45 -6.02 -49.82
C GLN A 12 -54.41 -4.85 -49.58
N SER A 13 -54.26 -4.19 -48.45
CA SER A 13 -55.03 -2.99 -48.10
C SER A 13 -54.10 -1.84 -47.75
N ASN A 14 -54.47 -0.64 -48.17
CA ASN A 14 -53.79 0.60 -47.79
C ASN A 14 -53.71 0.78 -46.27
N TYR A 15 -54.66 0.22 -45.51
CA TYR A 15 -54.62 0.20 -44.05
C TYR A 15 -53.52 -0.73 -43.52
N MET A 16 -53.43 -1.95 -44.07
CA MET A 16 -52.43 -2.94 -43.65
C MET A 16 -51.01 -2.47 -43.96
N ASN A 17 -50.80 -1.82 -45.10
CA ASN A 17 -49.54 -1.16 -45.45
C ASN A 17 -49.16 -0.05 -44.45
N LYS A 18 -50.12 0.79 -44.02
CA LYS A 18 -49.86 1.81 -43.00
C LYS A 18 -49.46 1.18 -41.67
N TYR A 19 -50.18 0.15 -41.23
CA TYR A 19 -49.90 -0.57 -39.98
C TYR A 19 -48.50 -1.23 -39.99
N ASP A 20 -48.15 -1.92 -41.07
CA ASP A 20 -46.83 -2.53 -41.26
C ASP A 20 -45.72 -1.46 -41.27
N MET A 21 -45.93 -0.32 -41.94
CA MET A 21 -44.99 0.81 -41.90
C MET A 21 -44.80 1.40 -40.49
N HIS A 22 -45.84 1.43 -39.65
CA HIS A 22 -45.74 1.87 -38.26
C HIS A 22 -44.97 0.87 -37.41
N GLN A 23 -45.26 -0.44 -37.56
CA GLN A 23 -44.53 -1.50 -36.86
C GLN A 23 -43.05 -1.53 -37.25
N GLU A 24 -42.74 -1.43 -38.54
CA GLU A 24 -41.35 -1.40 -39.00
C GLU A 24 -40.59 -0.19 -38.46
N ARG A 25 -41.22 0.99 -38.43
CA ARG A 25 -40.63 2.20 -37.83
C ARG A 25 -40.31 2.00 -36.35
N GLN A 26 -41.22 1.41 -35.58
CA GLN A 26 -40.97 1.12 -34.16
C GLN A 26 -39.86 0.08 -33.98
N ARG A 27 -39.85 -1.01 -34.77
CA ARG A 27 -38.79 -2.03 -34.73
C ARG A 27 -37.43 -1.46 -35.11
N ARG A 28 -37.35 -0.59 -36.12
CA ARG A 28 -36.12 0.13 -36.50
C ARG A 28 -35.62 1.01 -35.36
N ARG A 29 -36.50 1.81 -34.72
CA ARG A 29 -36.15 2.63 -33.55
C ARG A 29 -35.60 1.78 -32.40
N GLN A 30 -36.27 0.69 -32.04
CA GLN A 30 -35.82 -0.21 -30.97
C GLN A 30 -34.49 -0.93 -31.29
N ARG A 31 -34.24 -1.27 -32.56
CA ARG A 31 -32.96 -1.86 -32.98
C ARG A 31 -31.81 -0.86 -32.83
N LEU A 32 -32.03 0.39 -33.24
CA LEU A 32 -31.04 1.46 -33.08
C LEU A 32 -30.77 1.77 -31.60
N LEU A 33 -31.82 1.82 -30.77
CA LEU A 33 -31.68 2.01 -29.32
C LEU A 33 -30.90 0.87 -28.66
N ARG A 34 -31.22 -0.39 -28.97
CA ARG A 34 -30.47 -1.55 -28.46
C ARG A 34 -29.00 -1.53 -28.89
N ARG A 35 -28.72 -1.16 -30.14
CA ARG A 35 -27.33 -1.00 -30.60
C ARG A 35 -26.57 0.07 -29.81
N ARG A 36 -27.20 1.22 -29.54
CA ARG A 36 -26.61 2.27 -28.71
C ARG A 36 -26.35 1.79 -27.28
N LEU A 37 -27.31 1.09 -26.67
CA LEU A 37 -27.17 0.54 -25.32
C LEU A 37 -26.05 -0.51 -25.23
N ILE A 38 -25.89 -1.37 -26.24
CA ILE A 38 -24.79 -2.33 -26.30
C ILE A 38 -23.44 -1.61 -26.36
N VAL A 39 -23.31 -0.57 -27.19
CA VAL A 39 -22.07 0.24 -27.26
C VAL A 39 -21.78 0.90 -25.91
N PHE A 40 -22.78 1.52 -25.26
CA PHE A 40 -22.61 2.10 -23.93
C PHE A 40 -22.24 1.05 -22.88
N GLY A 41 -22.83 -0.15 -22.94
CA GLY A 41 -22.49 -1.25 -22.05
C GLY A 41 -21.05 -1.73 -22.23
N ILE A 42 -20.56 -1.80 -23.47
CA ILE A 42 -19.16 -2.15 -23.76
C ILE A 42 -18.22 -1.07 -23.21
N ILE A 43 -18.53 0.20 -23.44
CA ILE A 43 -17.72 1.31 -22.91
C ILE A 43 -17.68 1.25 -21.37
N LEU A 44 -18.84 1.08 -20.73
CA LEU A 44 -18.92 0.96 -19.28
C LEU A 44 -18.11 -0.23 -18.77
N PHE A 45 -18.20 -1.39 -19.43
CA PHE A 45 -17.43 -2.57 -19.07
C PHE A 45 -15.92 -2.31 -19.16
N ILE A 46 -15.45 -1.69 -20.25
CA ILE A 46 -14.04 -1.33 -20.43
C ILE A 46 -13.59 -0.38 -19.30
N THR A 47 -14.40 0.63 -18.96
CA THR A 47 -14.06 1.55 -17.88
C THR A 47 -13.96 0.83 -16.53
N ILE A 48 -14.89 -0.05 -16.20
CA ILE A 48 -14.86 -0.82 -14.95
C ILE A 48 -13.60 -1.68 -14.87
N VAL A 49 -13.25 -2.38 -15.95
CA VAL A 49 -12.04 -3.21 -16.00
C VAL A 49 -10.78 -2.36 -15.81
N ALA A 50 -10.67 -1.22 -16.49
CA ALA A 50 -9.54 -0.32 -16.35
C ALA A 50 -9.41 0.23 -14.92
N PHE A 51 -10.53 0.62 -14.30
CA PHE A 51 -10.56 1.06 -12.90
C PHE A 51 -10.16 -0.07 -11.93
N ALA A 52 -10.65 -1.29 -12.15
CA ALA A 52 -10.32 -2.44 -11.31
C ALA A 52 -8.81 -2.77 -11.38
N GLN A 53 -8.21 -2.76 -12.58
CA GLN A 53 -6.77 -2.96 -12.75
C GLN A 53 -5.97 -1.87 -12.03
N ALA A 54 -6.32 -0.60 -12.24
CA ALA A 54 -5.65 0.51 -11.57
C ALA A 54 -5.77 0.41 -10.03
N TYR A 55 -6.94 0.01 -9.51
CA TYR A 55 -7.14 -0.14 -8.07
C TYR A 55 -6.25 -1.24 -7.46
N ILE A 56 -6.15 -2.40 -8.12
CA ILE A 56 -5.31 -3.52 -7.65
C ILE A 56 -3.82 -3.16 -7.66
N GLU A 57 -3.34 -2.50 -8.73
CA GLU A 57 -1.94 -2.05 -8.81
C GLU A 57 -1.59 -1.03 -7.73
N LYS A 58 -2.51 -0.12 -7.42
CA LYS A 58 -2.30 0.86 -6.35
C LYS A 58 -2.25 0.19 -4.99
N GLN A 59 -3.11 -0.79 -4.73
CA GLN A 59 -3.17 -1.46 -3.42
C GLN A 59 -1.85 -2.17 -3.06
N SER A 60 -1.27 -2.91 -4.01
CA SER A 60 0.00 -3.62 -3.78
C SER A 60 1.18 -2.65 -3.60
N LEU A 61 1.20 -1.57 -4.39
CA LEU A 61 2.22 -0.53 -4.29
C LEU A 61 2.12 0.23 -2.95
N HIS A 62 0.90 0.53 -2.49
CA HIS A 62 0.67 1.19 -1.21
C HIS A 62 1.13 0.33 -0.03
N ALA A 63 0.79 -0.96 -0.01
CA ALA A 63 1.22 -1.86 1.05
C ALA A 63 2.76 -1.98 1.12
N LYS A 64 3.42 -2.11 -0.03
CA LYS A 64 4.89 -2.18 -0.08
C LYS A 64 5.53 -0.88 0.42
N LYS A 65 5.03 0.27 -0.04
CA LYS A 65 5.54 1.58 0.39
C LYS A 65 5.30 1.85 1.87
N GLN A 66 4.17 1.40 2.41
CA GLN A 66 3.87 1.53 3.84
C GLN A 66 4.86 0.72 4.68
N GLN A 67 5.13 -0.53 4.29
CA GLN A 67 6.12 -1.36 4.97
C GLN A 67 7.53 -0.76 4.88
N GLU A 68 7.94 -0.27 3.70
CA GLU A 68 9.23 0.40 3.51
C GLU A 68 9.34 1.66 4.37
N TYR A 69 8.27 2.45 4.45
CA TYR A 69 8.20 3.63 5.30
C TYR A 69 8.36 3.27 6.78
N GLU A 70 7.65 2.24 7.27
CA GLU A 70 7.75 1.79 8.66
C GLU A 70 9.16 1.30 9.00
N GLN A 71 9.80 0.55 8.11
CA GLN A 71 11.18 0.09 8.28
C GLN A 71 12.17 1.26 8.33
N LEU A 72 12.01 2.23 7.43
CA LEU A 72 12.88 3.40 7.38
C LEU A 72 12.68 4.29 8.60
N GLN A 73 11.44 4.41 9.09
CA GLN A 73 11.11 5.15 10.30
C GLN A 73 11.77 4.51 11.54
N GLN A 74 11.72 3.17 11.64
CA GLN A 74 12.39 2.45 12.73
C GLN A 74 13.91 2.62 12.70
N GLN A 75 14.52 2.55 11.51
CA GLN A 75 15.95 2.80 11.35
C GLN A 75 16.32 4.22 11.73
N PHE A 76 15.51 5.20 11.30
CA PHE A 76 15.70 6.59 11.66
C PHE A 76 15.65 6.79 13.17
N THR A 77 14.64 6.26 13.86
CA THR A 77 14.54 6.40 15.32
C THR A 77 15.71 5.74 16.05
N ALA A 78 16.20 4.59 15.58
CA ALA A 78 17.35 3.93 16.18
C ALA A 78 18.64 4.75 16.00
N LEU A 79 18.83 5.34 14.81
CA LEU A 79 19.98 6.19 14.51
C LEU A 79 19.93 7.52 15.29
N ASP A 80 18.75 8.10 15.47
CA ASP A 80 18.53 9.32 16.25
C ASP A 80 18.85 9.10 17.74
N GLU A 81 18.42 7.95 18.28
CA GLU A 81 18.77 7.54 19.65
C GLU A 81 20.27 7.29 19.80
N GLU A 82 20.90 6.61 18.83
CA GLU A 82 22.35 6.40 18.80
C GLU A 82 23.11 7.73 18.74
N GLU A 83 22.67 8.67 17.88
CA GLU A 83 23.26 10.00 17.79
C GLU A 83 23.17 10.75 19.12
N SER A 84 22.00 10.75 19.77
CA SER A 84 21.81 11.38 21.08
C SER A 84 22.74 10.78 22.15
N ASN A 85 22.84 9.46 22.21
CA ASN A 85 23.70 8.76 23.17
C ASN A 85 25.18 9.09 22.93
N LEU A 86 25.63 9.11 21.66
CA LEU A 86 26.99 9.48 21.30
C LEU A 86 27.29 10.94 21.64
N LEU A 87 26.35 11.86 21.44
CA LEU A 87 26.50 13.25 21.83
C LEU A 87 26.61 13.42 23.35
N GLU A 88 25.82 12.68 24.12
CA GLU A 88 25.94 12.65 25.58
C GLU A 88 27.32 12.10 26.00
N GLU A 89 27.76 10.99 25.40
CA GLU A 89 29.07 10.41 25.67
C GLU A 89 30.21 11.39 25.35
N ILE A 90 30.15 12.10 24.22
CA ILE A 90 31.11 13.14 23.87
C ILE A 90 31.16 14.22 24.96
N ASN A 91 30.00 14.69 25.44
CA ASN A 91 29.93 15.69 26.49
C ASN A 91 30.53 15.18 27.81
N LEU A 92 30.24 13.93 28.18
CA LEU A 92 30.83 13.29 29.36
C LEU A 92 32.35 13.14 29.23
N LEU A 93 32.84 12.75 28.06
CA LEU A 93 34.28 12.59 27.80
C LEU A 93 35.04 13.92 27.78
N GLN A 94 34.36 15.04 27.56
CA GLN A 94 34.94 16.38 27.72
C GLN A 94 35.07 16.80 29.20
N ASP A 95 34.36 16.14 30.11
CA ASP A 95 34.41 16.40 31.54
C ASP A 95 35.61 15.68 32.20
N GLU A 96 36.55 16.44 32.74
CA GLU A 96 37.75 15.93 33.40
C GLU A 96 37.41 15.05 34.62
N ASP A 97 36.36 15.37 35.38
CA ASP A 97 35.94 14.58 36.54
C ASP A 97 35.34 13.22 36.12
N TYR A 98 34.66 13.18 34.97
CA TYR A 98 34.20 11.92 34.38
C TYR A 98 35.37 11.05 33.92
N ILE A 99 36.34 11.61 33.19
CA ILE A 99 37.55 10.90 32.75
C ILE A 99 38.36 10.39 33.96
N LEU A 100 38.50 11.21 35.00
CA LEU A 100 39.21 10.82 36.23
C LEU A 100 38.51 9.66 36.94
N ARG A 101 37.16 9.63 36.97
CA ARG A 101 36.41 8.48 37.50
C ARG A 101 36.66 7.20 36.71
N ILE A 102 36.68 7.27 35.38
CA ILE A 102 37.02 6.13 34.52
C ILE A 102 38.46 5.66 34.81
N ALA A 103 39.41 6.58 34.86
CA ALA A 103 40.81 6.27 35.14
C ALA A 103 40.98 5.58 36.50
N LYS A 104 40.29 6.08 37.54
CA LYS A 104 40.31 5.49 38.89
C LYS A 104 39.65 4.12 38.93
N THR A 105 38.49 3.97 38.30
CA THR A 105 37.66 2.75 38.39
C THR A 105 38.20 1.62 37.51
N ASN A 106 38.54 1.93 36.26
CA ASN A 106 38.89 0.92 35.26
C ASN A 106 40.40 0.70 35.17
N TYR A 107 41.21 1.72 35.49
CA TYR A 107 42.66 1.70 35.33
C TYR A 107 43.42 1.84 36.64
N PHE A 108 42.73 1.88 37.79
CA PHE A 108 43.32 2.05 39.13
C PHE A 108 44.25 3.27 39.23
N PHE A 109 43.95 4.33 38.48
CA PHE A 109 44.72 5.57 38.54
C PHE A 109 44.67 6.17 39.94
N THR A 110 45.81 6.66 40.43
CA THR A 110 45.95 7.29 41.75
C THR A 110 46.76 8.57 41.65
N LYS A 111 46.32 9.60 42.36
CA LYS A 111 47.14 10.80 42.57
C LYS A 111 48.10 10.58 43.73
N GLU A 112 49.12 11.43 43.81
CA GLU A 112 50.14 11.34 44.86
C GLU A 112 49.51 11.46 46.25
N GLY A 113 49.77 10.48 47.12
CA GLY A 113 49.17 10.36 48.45
C GLY A 113 47.88 9.52 48.53
N GLU A 114 47.31 9.05 47.42
CA GLU A 114 46.18 8.12 47.42
C GLU A 114 46.65 6.64 47.52
N ILE A 115 45.91 5.80 48.26
CA ILE A 115 46.20 4.36 48.43
C ILE A 115 45.04 3.55 47.82
N VAL A 116 45.33 2.60 46.93
CA VAL A 116 44.32 1.71 46.31
C VAL A 116 44.30 0.37 47.01
N PHE A 117 43.11 -0.04 47.45
CA PHE A 117 42.86 -1.37 47.99
C PHE A 117 42.17 -2.23 46.92
N LYS A 118 42.84 -3.31 46.48
CA LYS A 118 42.22 -4.34 45.64
C LYS A 118 41.61 -5.39 46.56
N LEU A 119 40.28 -5.46 46.57
CA LEU A 119 39.60 -6.58 47.23
C LEU A 119 39.71 -7.80 46.32
N THR A 120 40.42 -8.83 46.77
CA THR A 120 40.39 -10.16 46.18
C THR A 120 39.18 -10.92 46.71
N GLU A 121 38.46 -11.64 45.86
CA GLU A 121 37.27 -12.43 46.25
C GLU A 121 37.61 -13.64 47.14
N GLU A 122 38.89 -13.93 47.39
CA GLU A 122 39.29 -14.96 48.34
C GLU A 122 39.00 -14.50 49.77
N THR A 123 37.94 -15.06 50.35
CA THR A 123 37.68 -15.01 51.79
C THR A 123 38.91 -15.50 52.53
N PRO A 124 39.48 -14.72 53.48
CA PRO A 124 40.65 -15.15 54.22
C PRO A 124 40.28 -16.41 55.03
N SER A 125 40.86 -17.54 54.62
CA SER A 125 40.83 -18.80 55.36
C SER A 125 41.66 -18.63 56.62
N TYR A 126 41.03 -18.15 57.70
CA TYR A 126 41.57 -18.25 59.06
C TYR A 126 41.24 -19.60 59.69
#